data_AF-A0A2E9D6E2-F1
#
_entry.id   AF-A0A2E9D6E2-F1
#
_cell.length_a   1.000
_cell.length_b   1.000
_cell.length_c   1.000
_cell.angle_alpha   90.00
_cell.angle_beta   90.00
_cell.angle_gamma   90.00
#
_symmetry.space_group_name_H-M   'P 1'
#
loop_
_entity.id
_entity.type
_entity.pdbx_description
1 polymer ?
#
loop_
_entity_poly.entity_id
_entity_poly.type
_entity_poly.pdbx_seq_one_letter_code
_entity_poly.pdbx_strand_id
1 'polypeptide(L)'
;MHISNRYFFLTSICRRFFTSLAILLLLVTCAANAGPWIEVGDSQLRSDIQILADAGVIRGPVSTWPLAWGNIVNDLDTSVSLKPFEMAALARVRRESRRQMVVGEVHLDGRIALSDSAIEIRSFEDTPREHSEIELSASWTGDNTAMNFQITKVDDPLDGKKWRGDGSYFGISVGNWMYSISAQDRWWGPGWQG
;
A
#
# COMPACT_ATOMS: atom_id res chain seq x y z
N MET A 1 52.57 -2.32 -30.42
CA MET A 1 52.15 -1.67 -29.15
C MET A 1 50.68 -1.26 -29.31
N HIS A 2 49.70 -2.16 -29.07
CA HIS A 2 48.27 -1.87 -29.35
C HIS A 2 47.26 -2.72 -28.55
N ILE A 3 47.58 -3.13 -27.32
CA ILE A 3 46.73 -4.04 -26.51
C ILE A 3 46.12 -3.36 -25.27
N SER A 4 46.52 -2.13 -24.91
CA SER A 4 46.11 -1.48 -23.65
C SER A 4 44.69 -0.89 -23.63
N ASN A 5 44.02 -0.72 -24.78
CA ASN A 5 42.76 0.06 -24.82
C ASN A 5 41.47 -0.73 -24.50
N ARG A 6 41.50 -2.07 -24.54
CA ARG A 6 40.29 -2.89 -24.33
C ARG A 6 39.92 -3.09 -22.86
N TYR A 7 40.91 -3.12 -21.97
CA TYR A 7 40.69 -3.34 -20.52
C TYR A 7 40.08 -2.11 -19.82
N PHE A 8 40.35 -0.90 -20.32
CA PHE A 8 39.81 0.34 -19.75
C PHE A 8 38.31 0.52 -20.06
N PHE A 9 37.86 0.08 -21.24
CA PHE A 9 36.45 0.15 -21.62
C PHE A 9 35.57 -0.82 -20.84
N LEU A 10 36.02 -2.07 -20.64
CA LEU A 10 35.23 -3.06 -19.88
C LEU A 10 35.06 -2.70 -18.40
N THR A 11 36.10 -2.17 -17.76
CA THR A 11 36.04 -1.72 -16.36
C THR A 11 35.13 -0.51 -16.18
N SER A 12 35.11 0.40 -17.16
CA SER A 12 34.23 1.57 -17.17
C SER A 12 32.74 1.21 -17.35
N ILE A 13 32.45 0.22 -18.20
CA ILE A 13 31.09 -0.30 -18.42
C ILE A 13 30.58 -1.06 -17.19
N CYS A 14 31.43 -1.91 -16.60
CA CYS A 14 31.07 -2.69 -15.41
C CYS A 14 30.81 -1.77 -14.18
N ARG A 15 31.60 -0.71 -14.02
CA ARG A 15 31.40 0.30 -12.96
C ARG A 15 30.11 1.09 -13.16
N ARG A 16 29.77 1.45 -14.40
CA ARG A 16 28.52 2.15 -14.75
C ARG A 16 27.29 1.27 -14.48
N PHE A 17 27.35 -0.01 -14.84
CA PHE A 17 26.30 -0.98 -14.53
C PHE A 17 26.09 -1.16 -13.03
N PHE A 18 27.16 -1.28 -12.24
CA PHE A 18 27.06 -1.39 -10.78
C PHE A 18 26.47 -0.13 -10.14
N THR A 19 26.84 1.06 -10.61
CA THR A 19 26.24 2.31 -10.11
C THR A 19 24.77 2.44 -10.50
N SER A 20 24.38 2.04 -11.71
CA SER A 20 22.97 2.07 -12.14
C SER A 20 22.13 1.05 -11.37
N LEU A 21 22.67 -0.16 -11.11
CA LEU A 21 21.99 -1.18 -10.32
C LEU A 21 21.86 -0.76 -8.85
N ALA A 22 22.87 -0.12 -8.27
CA ALA A 22 22.81 0.39 -6.89
C ALA A 22 21.80 1.56 -6.74
N ILE A 23 21.71 2.46 -7.72
CA ILE A 23 20.70 3.53 -7.75
C ILE A 23 19.29 2.92 -7.90
N LEU A 24 19.13 1.91 -8.77
CA LEU A 24 17.88 1.17 -8.90
C LEU A 24 17.49 0.45 -7.59
N LEU A 25 18.46 -0.15 -6.89
CA LEU A 25 18.23 -0.82 -5.60
C LEU A 25 17.86 0.18 -4.48
N LEU A 26 18.46 1.38 -4.50
CA LEU A 26 18.18 2.45 -3.53
C LEU A 26 16.79 3.07 -3.73
N LEU A 27 16.25 3.06 -4.95
CA LEU A 27 14.88 3.50 -5.26
C LEU A 27 13.82 2.53 -4.72
N VAL A 28 14.16 1.26 -4.46
CA VAL A 28 13.20 0.23 -4.00
C VAL A 28 12.93 0.31 -2.49
N THR A 29 13.77 0.98 -1.70
CA THR A 29 13.72 0.89 -0.22
C THR A 29 12.77 1.85 0.49
N CYS A 30 11.84 2.53 -0.18
CA CYS A 30 10.84 3.37 0.50
C CYS A 30 9.52 3.41 -0.27
N ALA A 31 8.83 2.28 -0.34
CA ALA A 31 7.48 2.20 -0.86
C ALA A 31 6.50 2.23 0.32
N ALA A 32 5.66 3.27 0.36
CA ALA A 32 4.55 3.40 1.29
C ALA A 32 3.34 3.82 0.46
N ASN A 33 2.31 2.97 0.43
CA ASN A 33 1.06 3.22 -0.28
C ASN A 33 0.41 4.49 0.26
N ALA A 34 0.41 5.58 -0.52
CA ALA A 34 -0.23 6.83 -0.16
C ALA A 34 -1.51 7.02 -0.99
N GLY A 35 -2.61 7.31 -0.31
CA GLY A 35 -3.95 7.50 -0.87
C GLY A 35 -4.83 8.20 0.16
N PRO A 36 -5.98 8.81 -0.23
CA PRO A 36 -6.93 9.38 0.73
C PRO A 36 -7.69 8.28 1.50
N TRP A 37 -7.50 7.03 1.08
CA TRP A 37 -8.10 5.82 1.63
C TRP A 37 -7.08 5.03 2.41
N ILE A 38 -7.56 4.38 3.46
CA ILE A 38 -6.89 3.26 4.09
C ILE A 38 -7.37 2.02 3.34
N GLU A 39 -6.50 1.46 2.52
CA GLU A 39 -6.80 0.29 1.68
C GLU A 39 -6.83 -1.01 2.49
N VAL A 40 -7.42 -2.05 1.91
CA VAL A 40 -7.35 -3.41 2.45
C VAL A 40 -5.95 -3.96 2.25
N GLY A 41 -5.47 -4.82 3.16
CA GLY A 41 -4.18 -5.50 3.01
C GLY A 41 -3.18 -5.28 4.15
N ASP A 42 -3.28 -4.19 4.92
CA ASP A 42 -2.42 -3.95 6.09
C ASP A 42 -3.10 -4.41 7.39
N SER A 43 -2.85 -5.67 7.74
CA SER A 43 -3.39 -6.33 8.94
C SER A 43 -3.05 -5.59 10.24
N GLN A 44 -1.84 -5.04 10.33
CA GLN A 44 -1.36 -4.30 11.48
C GLN A 44 -2.12 -2.98 11.63
N LEU A 45 -2.30 -2.24 10.53
CA LEU A 45 -3.04 -0.98 10.54
C LEU A 45 -4.52 -1.19 10.87
N ARG A 46 -5.15 -2.25 10.34
CA ARG A 46 -6.51 -2.62 10.76
C ARG A 46 -6.59 -2.95 12.24
N SER A 47 -5.64 -3.73 12.78
CA SER A 47 -5.62 -4.05 14.20
C SER A 47 -5.47 -2.79 15.06
N ASP A 48 -4.60 -1.87 14.66
CA ASP A 48 -4.40 -0.62 15.40
C ASP A 48 -5.64 0.28 15.37
N ILE A 49 -6.31 0.38 14.23
CA ILE A 49 -7.59 1.10 14.10
C ILE A 49 -8.67 0.45 14.97
N GLN A 50 -8.74 -0.88 15.01
CA GLN A 50 -9.69 -1.60 15.85
C GLN A 50 -9.44 -1.33 17.34
N ILE A 51 -8.18 -1.38 17.79
CA ILE A 51 -7.80 -1.04 19.18
C ILE A 51 -8.25 0.37 19.55
N LEU A 52 -8.05 1.34 18.65
CA LEU A 52 -8.44 2.73 18.89
C LEU A 52 -9.96 2.93 18.85
N ALA A 53 -10.68 2.17 18.02
CA ALA A 53 -12.14 2.17 18.03
C ALA A 53 -12.69 1.59 19.35
N ASP A 54 -12.14 0.46 19.80
CA ASP A 54 -12.54 -0.19 21.06
C ASP A 54 -12.21 0.68 22.29
N ALA A 55 -11.13 1.46 22.22
CA ALA A 55 -10.78 2.45 23.24
C ALA A 55 -11.64 3.73 23.19
N GLY A 56 -12.53 3.88 22.21
CA GLY A 56 -13.39 5.05 22.03
C GLY A 56 -12.69 6.28 21.46
N VAL A 57 -11.48 6.12 20.91
CA VAL A 57 -10.76 7.17 20.17
C VAL A 57 -11.44 7.40 18.83
N ILE A 58 -11.59 6.34 18.02
CA ILE A 58 -12.25 6.38 16.71
C ILE A 58 -13.73 6.05 16.91
N ARG A 59 -14.62 6.94 16.49
CA ARG A 59 -16.08 6.81 16.75
C ARG A 59 -16.87 6.40 15.52
N GLY A 60 -16.26 6.51 14.34
CA GLY A 60 -16.86 6.09 13.07
C GLY A 60 -16.87 4.56 12.87
N PRO A 61 -17.59 4.07 11.85
CA PRO A 61 -17.56 2.65 11.49
C PRO A 61 -16.17 2.26 10.96
N VAL A 62 -15.58 1.21 11.54
CA VAL A 62 -14.26 0.65 11.14
C VAL A 62 -14.35 -0.73 10.48
N SER A 63 -15.56 -1.24 10.27
CA SER A 63 -15.83 -2.58 9.70
C SER A 63 -16.03 -2.60 8.19
N THR A 64 -16.05 -1.44 7.54
CA THR A 64 -16.33 -1.30 6.11
C THR A 64 -15.13 -0.66 5.43
N TRP A 65 -14.40 -1.45 4.65
CA TRP A 65 -13.18 -1.01 3.99
C TRP A 65 -13.42 -0.75 2.50
N PRO A 66 -12.72 0.22 1.88
CA PRO A 66 -11.67 1.07 2.47
C PRO A 66 -12.19 2.20 3.36
N LEU A 67 -11.36 2.66 4.31
CA LEU A 67 -11.69 3.77 5.23
C LEU A 67 -11.16 5.10 4.71
N ALA A 68 -11.85 6.21 4.97
CA ALA A 68 -11.33 7.55 4.64
C ALA A 68 -10.33 8.02 5.70
N TRP A 69 -9.10 8.36 5.32
CA TRP A 69 -8.10 8.91 6.27
C TRP A 69 -8.60 10.16 6.99
N GLY A 70 -9.36 11.03 6.29
CA GLY A 70 -9.92 12.25 6.89
C GLY A 70 -10.81 11.97 8.10
N ASN A 71 -11.64 10.91 8.06
CA ASN A 71 -12.49 10.53 9.18
C ASN A 71 -11.66 10.01 10.36
N ILE A 72 -10.63 9.21 10.07
CA ILE A 72 -9.76 8.64 11.10
C ILE A 72 -8.96 9.75 11.77
N VAL A 73 -8.28 10.61 11.01
CA VAL A 73 -7.40 11.67 11.55
C VAL A 73 -8.16 12.67 12.41
N ASN A 74 -9.40 13.01 12.04
CA ASN A 74 -10.24 13.90 12.84
C ASN A 74 -10.52 13.35 14.26
N ASP A 75 -10.52 12.03 14.43
CA ASP A 75 -10.78 11.37 15.71
C ASP A 75 -9.49 11.13 16.55
N LEU A 76 -8.29 11.25 15.95
CA LEU A 76 -7.02 10.94 16.64
C LEU A 76 -6.60 11.99 17.69
N ASP A 77 -7.15 13.20 17.63
CA ASP A 77 -6.86 14.28 18.57
C ASP A 77 -7.90 14.32 19.70
N THR A 78 -7.86 13.27 20.51
CA THR A 78 -8.77 13.08 21.65
C THR A 78 -8.06 13.16 23.00
N SER A 79 -8.82 13.49 24.05
CA SER A 79 -8.35 13.60 25.44
C SER A 79 -8.60 12.33 26.27
N VAL A 80 -8.91 11.21 25.61
CA VAL A 80 -9.16 9.91 26.28
C VAL A 80 -7.88 9.43 26.96
N SER A 81 -8.00 8.93 28.19
CA SER A 81 -6.90 8.28 28.90
C SER A 81 -6.61 6.92 28.28
N LEU A 82 -5.42 6.75 27.71
CA LEU A 82 -5.04 5.55 26.97
C LEU A 82 -4.07 4.67 27.76
N LYS A 83 -4.24 3.36 27.64
CA LYS A 83 -3.28 2.37 28.12
C LYS A 83 -2.01 2.39 27.25
N PRO A 84 -0.88 1.84 27.73
CA PRO A 84 0.38 1.84 26.98
C PRO A 84 0.30 1.25 25.57
N PHE A 85 -0.47 0.16 25.39
CA PHE A 85 -0.61 -0.46 24.06
C PHE A 85 -1.50 0.36 23.11
N GLU A 86 -2.52 1.04 23.64
CA GLU A 86 -3.41 1.94 22.88
C GLU A 86 -2.64 3.18 22.42
N MET A 87 -1.76 3.73 23.26
CA MET A 87 -0.84 4.81 22.86
C MET A 87 0.12 4.38 21.76
N ALA A 88 0.62 3.14 21.80
CA ALA A 88 1.48 2.61 20.76
C ALA A 88 0.73 2.46 19.42
N ALA A 89 -0.52 1.97 19.46
CA ALA A 89 -1.39 1.91 18.29
C ALA A 89 -1.66 3.32 17.72
N LEU A 90 -2.01 4.30 18.58
CA LEU A 90 -2.21 5.69 18.18
C LEU A 90 -0.97 6.28 17.50
N ALA A 91 0.21 6.01 18.02
CA ALA A 91 1.47 6.48 17.45
C ALA A 91 1.74 5.88 16.06
N ARG A 92 1.43 4.59 15.86
CA ARG A 92 1.53 3.93 14.56
C ARG A 92 0.53 4.50 13.55
N VAL A 93 -0.75 4.60 13.91
CA VAL A 93 -1.78 5.17 13.02
C VAL A 93 -1.45 6.60 12.62
N ARG A 94 -1.01 7.45 13.56
CA ARG A 94 -0.57 8.82 13.26
C ARG A 94 0.65 8.86 12.34
N ARG A 95 1.56 7.89 12.45
CA ARG A 95 2.73 7.81 11.57
C ARG A 95 2.32 7.41 10.16
N GLU A 96 1.46 6.40 10.03
CA GLU A 96 0.96 5.99 8.72
C GLU A 96 0.10 7.09 8.08
N SER A 97 -0.76 7.78 8.82
CA SER A 97 -1.54 8.90 8.27
C SER A 97 -0.64 9.99 7.69
N ARG A 98 0.44 10.36 8.38
CA ARG A 98 1.42 11.34 7.87
C ARG A 98 2.15 10.87 6.63
N ARG A 99 2.39 9.56 6.49
CA ARG A 99 3.02 8.99 5.29
C ARG A 99 2.05 8.94 4.12
N GLN A 100 0.80 8.57 4.37
CA GLN A 100 -0.18 8.30 3.31
C GLN A 100 -0.95 9.53 2.84
N MET A 101 -1.05 10.58 3.65
CA MET A 101 -1.79 11.81 3.31
C MET A 101 -0.91 12.91 2.70
N VAL A 102 0.28 12.58 2.17
CA VAL A 102 1.11 13.55 1.48
C VAL A 102 0.47 13.92 0.14
N VAL A 103 0.07 15.18 0.01
CA VAL A 103 -0.62 15.70 -1.18
C VAL A 103 0.39 16.19 -2.21
N GLY A 104 0.08 15.94 -3.49
CA GLY A 104 0.83 16.45 -4.63
C GLY A 104 2.01 15.59 -5.05
N GLU A 105 2.29 14.50 -4.33
CA GLU A 105 3.38 13.57 -4.64
C GLU A 105 2.88 12.32 -5.36
N VAL A 106 3.67 11.87 -6.33
CA VAL A 106 3.46 10.57 -6.99
C VAL A 106 4.21 9.51 -6.19
N HIS A 107 3.50 8.49 -5.74
CA HIS A 107 4.07 7.36 -5.04
C HIS A 107 4.12 6.15 -5.98
N LEU A 108 5.23 5.43 -5.94
CA LEU A 108 5.43 4.19 -6.67
C LEU A 108 5.62 3.06 -5.66
N ASP A 109 4.82 2.01 -5.79
CA ASP A 109 4.93 0.82 -4.96
C ASP A 109 5.23 -0.41 -5.84
N GLY A 110 5.91 -1.38 -5.24
CA GLY A 110 6.28 -2.62 -5.89
C GLY A 110 6.40 -3.74 -4.87
N ARG A 111 5.60 -4.78 -5.04
CA ARG A 111 5.57 -5.95 -4.16
C ARG A 111 5.92 -7.21 -4.95
N ILE A 112 6.76 -8.04 -4.36
CA ILE A 112 7.06 -9.38 -4.88
C ILE A 112 6.70 -10.37 -3.78
N ALA A 113 5.88 -11.34 -4.14
CA ALA A 113 5.35 -12.34 -3.25
C ALA A 113 5.64 -13.73 -3.81
N LEU A 114 6.14 -14.62 -2.94
CA LEU A 114 6.39 -16.03 -3.24
C LEU A 114 5.69 -16.86 -2.18
N SER A 115 4.92 -17.86 -2.59
CA SER A 115 4.26 -18.78 -1.68
C SER A 115 4.46 -20.23 -2.11
N ASP A 116 4.67 -21.12 -1.15
CA ASP A 116 4.79 -22.57 -1.38
C ASP A 116 3.40 -23.24 -1.42
N SER A 117 2.34 -22.51 -1.06
CA SER A 117 0.95 -22.97 -1.09
C SER A 117 0.00 -21.83 -1.46
N ALA A 118 -0.85 -22.03 -2.46
CA ALA A 118 -1.94 -21.11 -2.77
C ALA A 118 -2.96 -21.17 -1.61
N ILE A 119 -3.07 -20.09 -0.83
CA ILE A 119 -4.06 -20.01 0.25
C ILE A 119 -5.38 -19.54 -0.38
N GLU A 120 -6.37 -20.44 -0.44
CA GLU A 120 -7.71 -20.18 -1.00
C GLU A 120 -8.62 -19.34 -0.08
N ILE A 121 -8.24 -19.10 1.17
CA ILE A 121 -9.05 -18.39 2.16
C ILE A 121 -8.78 -16.89 2.04
N ARG A 122 -9.81 -16.07 1.87
CA ARG A 122 -9.66 -14.61 1.87
C ARG A 122 -9.37 -14.17 3.29
N SER A 123 -8.14 -13.77 3.56
CA SER A 123 -7.81 -13.02 4.77
C SER A 123 -7.88 -11.53 4.47
N PHE A 124 -7.95 -10.70 5.51
CA PHE A 124 -7.88 -9.25 5.36
C PHE A 124 -6.49 -8.78 4.86
N GLU A 125 -5.47 -9.58 5.11
CA GLU A 125 -4.09 -9.31 4.73
C GLU A 125 -3.92 -9.57 3.23
N ASP A 126 -3.07 -8.78 2.57
CA ASP A 126 -2.73 -8.97 1.16
C ASP A 126 -1.81 -10.19 1.00
N THR A 127 -2.41 -11.36 1.24
CA THR A 127 -1.73 -12.65 1.26
C THR A 127 -1.56 -13.10 -0.20
N PRO A 128 -0.35 -13.54 -0.59
CA PRO A 128 -0.09 -14.03 -1.94
C PRO A 128 -1.12 -15.10 -2.32
N ARG A 129 -1.87 -14.84 -3.39
CA ARG A 129 -2.96 -15.73 -3.83
C ARG A 129 -2.45 -16.92 -4.63
N GLU A 130 -1.20 -16.84 -5.09
CA GLU A 130 -0.59 -17.79 -6.03
C GLU A 130 0.92 -17.96 -5.71
N HIS A 131 1.57 -18.94 -6.34
CA HIS A 131 2.96 -19.31 -6.03
C HIS A 131 3.98 -18.19 -6.24
N SER A 132 3.72 -17.30 -7.22
CA SER A 132 4.59 -16.17 -7.54
C SER A 132 3.76 -15.01 -8.10
N GLU A 133 3.87 -13.86 -7.43
CA GLU A 133 3.14 -12.64 -7.76
C GLU A 133 4.08 -11.43 -7.73
N ILE A 134 3.97 -10.61 -8.78
CA ILE A 134 4.67 -9.32 -8.88
C ILE A 134 3.62 -8.24 -9.09
N GLU A 135 3.62 -7.27 -8.21
CA GLU A 135 2.71 -6.14 -8.24
C GLU A 135 3.49 -4.84 -8.35
N LEU A 136 2.98 -3.92 -9.16
CA LEU A 136 3.50 -2.56 -9.31
C LEU A 136 2.32 -1.61 -9.27
N SER A 137 2.44 -0.52 -8.51
CA SER A 137 1.42 0.52 -8.48
C SER A 137 2.02 1.93 -8.55
N ALA A 138 1.21 2.86 -9.04
CA ALA A 138 1.51 4.28 -9.08
C ALA A 138 0.28 5.06 -8.59
N SER A 139 0.43 5.76 -7.46
CA SER A 139 -0.64 6.53 -6.86
C SER A 139 -0.32 8.03 -6.81
N TRP A 140 -1.37 8.83 -6.83
CA TRP A 140 -1.30 10.27 -6.65
C TRP A 140 -2.53 10.76 -5.90
N THR A 141 -2.31 11.64 -4.92
CA THR A 141 -3.37 12.27 -4.13
C THR A 141 -3.23 13.78 -4.20
N GLY A 142 -4.27 14.45 -4.69
CA GLY A 142 -4.46 15.89 -4.67
C GLY A 142 -5.38 16.33 -3.52
N ASP A 143 -5.70 17.62 -3.45
CA ASP A 143 -6.55 18.19 -2.38
C ASP A 143 -7.96 17.58 -2.35
N ASN A 144 -8.50 17.22 -3.51
CA ASN A 144 -9.86 16.71 -3.66
C ASN A 144 -9.95 15.52 -4.62
N THR A 145 -8.84 14.98 -5.09
CA THR A 145 -8.79 13.94 -6.10
C THR A 145 -7.76 12.91 -5.71
N ALA A 146 -7.99 11.64 -6.01
CA ALA A 146 -6.98 10.60 -5.87
C ALA A 146 -7.07 9.58 -6.99
N MET A 147 -5.93 9.04 -7.35
CA MET A 147 -5.81 8.01 -8.37
C MET A 147 -4.77 6.98 -7.96
N ASN A 148 -5.02 5.72 -8.31
CA ASN A 148 -4.06 4.64 -8.25
C ASN A 148 -4.18 3.81 -9.51
N PHE A 149 -3.04 3.52 -10.13
CA PHE A 149 -2.94 2.57 -11.23
C PHE A 149 -2.09 1.40 -10.76
N GLN A 150 -2.68 0.22 -10.74
CA GLN A 150 -2.05 -1.01 -10.27
C GLN A 150 -2.03 -2.04 -11.39
N ILE A 151 -0.91 -2.75 -11.50
CA ILE A 151 -0.78 -3.91 -12.34
C ILE A 151 -0.15 -5.04 -11.55
N THR A 152 -0.82 -6.19 -11.56
CA THR A 152 -0.36 -7.41 -10.92
C THR A 152 -0.15 -8.47 -11.99
N LYS A 153 1.04 -9.05 -11.99
CA LYS A 153 1.39 -10.21 -12.80
C LYS A 153 1.45 -11.43 -11.90
N VAL A 154 0.80 -12.50 -12.35
CA VAL A 154 0.76 -13.76 -11.60
C VAL A 154 1.17 -14.93 -12.49
N ASP A 155 2.05 -15.77 -11.96
CA ASP A 155 2.47 -17.00 -12.63
C ASP A 155 1.57 -18.17 -12.19
N ASP A 156 1.14 -18.95 -13.18
CA ASP A 156 0.20 -20.08 -13.07
C ASP A 156 -1.12 -19.78 -12.31
N PRO A 157 -1.88 -18.75 -12.73
CA PRO A 157 -3.10 -18.35 -12.03
C PRO A 157 -4.22 -19.39 -12.17
N LEU A 158 -4.93 -19.67 -11.07
CA LEU A 158 -6.07 -20.61 -11.04
C LEU A 158 -7.23 -20.21 -11.96
N ASP A 159 -7.41 -18.90 -12.19
CA ASP A 159 -8.45 -18.32 -13.07
C ASP A 159 -7.97 -18.10 -14.52
N GLY A 160 -6.72 -18.47 -14.84
CA GLY A 160 -6.09 -18.27 -16.14
C GLY A 160 -5.69 -16.83 -16.47
N LYS A 161 -5.91 -15.85 -15.58
CA LYS A 161 -5.58 -14.43 -15.81
C LYS A 161 -4.22 -14.07 -15.24
N LYS A 162 -3.22 -14.01 -16.13
CA LYS A 162 -1.83 -13.68 -15.76
C LYS A 162 -1.59 -12.21 -15.45
N TRP A 163 -2.48 -11.32 -15.90
CA TRP A 163 -2.38 -9.88 -15.69
C TRP A 163 -3.69 -9.37 -15.11
N ARG A 164 -3.60 -8.59 -14.03
CA ARG A 164 -4.73 -8.02 -13.31
C ARG A 164 -4.47 -6.54 -13.05
N GLY A 165 -5.55 -5.76 -13.03
CA GLY A 165 -5.53 -4.34 -12.68
C GLY A 165 -6.32 -4.05 -11.39
N ASP A 166 -6.56 -5.11 -10.63
CA ASP A 166 -7.30 -5.07 -9.37
C ASP A 166 -6.53 -4.17 -8.40
N GLY A 167 -7.22 -3.25 -7.72
CA GLY A 167 -6.57 -2.21 -6.91
C GLY A 167 -6.48 -0.83 -7.58
N SER A 168 -6.72 -0.74 -8.90
CA SER A 168 -6.79 0.56 -9.59
C SER A 168 -8.05 1.34 -9.22
N TYR A 169 -7.94 2.65 -9.01
CA TYR A 169 -9.09 3.53 -8.77
C TYR A 169 -8.86 4.98 -9.19
N PHE A 170 -9.96 5.68 -9.34
CA PHE A 170 -10.02 7.13 -9.39
C PHE A 170 -11.15 7.63 -8.50
N GLY A 171 -10.88 8.63 -7.67
CA GLY A 171 -11.84 9.23 -6.76
C GLY A 171 -11.75 10.76 -6.74
N ILE A 172 -12.88 11.41 -6.51
CA ILE A 172 -12.99 12.86 -6.37
C ILE A 172 -13.97 13.22 -5.27
N SER A 173 -13.62 14.24 -4.50
CA SER A 173 -14.43 14.82 -3.42
C SER A 173 -14.94 16.20 -3.84
N VAL A 174 -16.24 16.43 -3.70
CA VAL A 174 -16.92 17.69 -4.01
C VAL A 174 -17.80 18.08 -2.83
N GLY A 175 -17.32 19.04 -2.03
CA GLY A 175 -17.97 19.40 -0.75
C GLY A 175 -17.95 18.22 0.23
N ASN A 176 -19.12 17.81 0.69
CA ASN A 176 -19.28 16.64 1.59
C ASN A 176 -19.55 15.33 0.83
N TRP A 177 -19.53 15.36 -0.51
CA TRP A 177 -19.80 14.20 -1.35
C TRP A 177 -18.50 13.67 -1.94
N MET A 178 -18.41 12.36 -2.10
CA MET A 178 -17.28 11.69 -2.70
C MET A 178 -17.77 10.69 -3.74
N TYR A 179 -17.13 10.71 -4.89
CA TYR A 179 -17.41 9.83 -6.02
C TYR A 179 -16.15 9.03 -6.34
N SER A 180 -16.30 7.74 -6.60
CA SER A 180 -15.19 6.89 -7.04
C SER A 180 -15.61 5.85 -8.05
N ILE A 181 -14.66 5.52 -8.92
CA ILE A 181 -14.68 4.38 -9.82
C ILE A 181 -13.45 3.55 -9.50
N SER A 182 -13.66 2.29 -9.12
CA SER A 182 -12.62 1.45 -8.53
C SER A 182 -12.75 0.01 -9.03
N ALA A 183 -11.62 -0.59 -9.38
CA ALA A 183 -11.43 -2.03 -9.49
C ALA A 183 -10.79 -2.62 -8.20
N GLN A 184 -10.83 -1.88 -7.09
CA GLN A 184 -10.30 -2.31 -5.80
C GLN A 184 -11.14 -3.42 -5.17
N ASP A 185 -10.45 -4.33 -4.49
CA ASP A 185 -11.07 -5.30 -3.59
C ASP A 185 -11.80 -4.59 -2.44
N ARG A 186 -12.94 -5.16 -2.02
CA ARG A 186 -13.77 -4.61 -0.93
C ARG A 186 -13.96 -5.67 0.14
N TRP A 187 -13.88 -5.26 1.41
CA TRP A 187 -14.14 -6.14 2.56
C TRP A 187 -15.31 -5.62 3.39
N TRP A 188 -16.39 -6.40 3.46
CA TRP A 188 -17.61 -6.05 4.18
C TRP A 188 -17.82 -7.02 5.34
N GLY A 189 -17.58 -6.57 6.57
CA GLY A 189 -17.91 -7.33 7.78
C GLY A 189 -16.76 -7.48 8.79
N PRO A 190 -17.07 -7.90 10.03
CA PRO A 190 -16.12 -7.93 11.14
C PRO A 190 -15.13 -9.10 11.07
N GLY A 191 -15.36 -10.08 10.20
CA GLY A 191 -14.50 -11.25 10.04
C GLY A 191 -13.09 -10.88 9.58
N TRP A 192 -12.11 -11.68 10.01
CA TRP A 192 -10.71 -11.62 9.60
C TRP A 192 -10.36 -12.68 8.53
N GLN A 193 -11.28 -13.63 8.32
CA GLN A 193 -11.19 -14.76 7.40
C GLN A 193 -12.57 -14.95 6.73
N GLY A 194 -12.59 -15.24 5.43
CA GLY A 194 -13.81 -15.45 4.64
C GLY A 194 -13.57 -16.29 3.40
#